data_AF-A0A6P2CVB3-F1
#
_entry.id   AF-A0A6P2CVB3-F1
#
_cell.length_a   1.000
_cell.length_b   1.000
_cell.length_c   1.000
_cell.angle_alpha   90.00
_cell.angle_beta   90.00
_cell.angle_gamma   90.00
#
_symmetry.space_group_name_H-M   'P 1'
#
loop_
_entity.id
_entity.type
_entity.pdbx_description
1 polymer ?
#
loop_
_entity_poly.entity_id
_entity_poly.type
_entity_poly.pdbx_seq_one_letter_code
_entity_poly.pdbx_strand_id
1 'polypeptide(L)'
;MASTKAALPPAEVEVPKTMEELRALLKRTQAGDETTVPVVRKMLSNPASLRMFGGKLADQVVSSFIKAMGGDNVGFREAVLKKLEQMRAELLGESSTPIERVLVERVVACWLQVQDAELRAAQGQKDASIKQADFHQRRMDATNKRFLAAVKGLALVRKFAVPVLQVNIAKKQVNVAAPVAVHAG
;
A
#
# COMPACT_ATOMS: atom_id res chain seq x y z
N MET A 1 3.85 60.77 11.42
CA MET A 1 3.33 59.61 12.17
C MET A 1 2.64 58.67 11.20
N ALA A 2 3.36 57.70 10.63
CA ALA A 2 2.77 56.64 9.83
C ALA A 2 2.41 55.49 10.77
N SER A 3 1.11 55.28 11.00
CA SER A 3 0.63 54.15 11.79
C SER A 3 0.61 52.91 10.90
N THR A 4 1.65 52.09 11.02
CA THR A 4 1.73 50.79 10.38
C THR A 4 0.68 49.88 11.05
N LYS A 5 -0.47 49.74 10.40
CA LYS A 5 -1.51 48.80 10.80
C LYS A 5 -0.91 47.39 10.67
N ALA A 6 -0.56 46.79 11.81
CA ALA A 6 -0.11 45.41 11.88
C ALA A 6 -1.18 44.53 11.20
N ALA A 7 -0.79 43.79 10.17
CA ALA A 7 -1.65 42.80 9.56
C ALA A 7 -2.11 41.83 10.64
N LEU A 8 -3.42 41.67 10.82
CA LEU A 8 -3.95 40.65 11.73
C LEU A 8 -3.33 39.29 11.33
N PRO A 9 -2.95 38.45 12.29
CA PRO A 9 -2.52 37.09 11.99
C PRO A 9 -3.60 36.41 11.13
N PRO A 10 -3.22 35.59 10.13
CA PRO A 10 -4.20 34.90 9.30
C PRO A 10 -5.20 34.19 10.21
N ALA A 11 -6.50 34.48 10.02
CA ALA A 11 -7.57 33.94 10.83
C ALA A 11 -7.35 32.43 11.00
N GLU A 12 -7.32 31.98 12.25
CA GLU A 12 -7.01 30.58 12.53
C GLU A 12 -8.03 29.71 11.81
N VAL A 13 -7.53 28.83 10.93
CA VAL A 13 -8.39 27.97 10.13
C VAL A 13 -9.13 27.03 11.09
N GLU A 14 -10.43 27.24 11.30
CA GLU A 14 -11.23 26.37 12.15
C GLU A 14 -11.52 25.04 11.44
N VAL A 15 -11.37 23.93 12.18
CA VAL A 15 -11.76 22.59 11.72
C VAL A 15 -13.18 22.28 12.20
N PRO A 16 -13.95 21.45 11.46
CA PRO A 16 -15.27 21.01 11.91
C PRO A 16 -15.23 20.38 13.30
N LYS A 17 -16.10 20.84 14.19
CA LYS A 17 -16.29 20.34 15.56
C LYS A 17 -17.48 19.38 15.64
N THR A 18 -18.40 19.46 14.68
CA THR A 18 -19.60 18.61 14.63
C THR A 18 -19.64 17.71 13.38
N MET A 19 -20.43 16.63 13.44
CA MET A 19 -20.66 15.77 12.28
C MET A 19 -21.39 16.47 11.14
N GLU A 20 -22.22 17.48 11.45
CA GLU A 20 -22.93 18.27 10.47
C GLU A 20 -21.98 19.19 9.69
N GLU A 21 -21.12 19.91 10.40
CA GLU A 21 -20.05 20.73 9.81
C GLU A 21 -19.11 19.90 8.94
N LEU A 22 -18.75 18.69 9.41
CA LEU A 22 -17.90 17.78 8.66
C LEU A 22 -18.57 17.33 7.35
N ARG A 23 -19.86 16.96 7.40
CA ARG A 23 -20.62 16.59 6.18
C ARG A 23 -20.73 17.75 5.20
N ALA A 24 -20.99 18.96 5.70
CA ALA A 24 -21.06 20.16 4.88
C ALA A 24 -19.72 20.47 4.20
N LEU A 25 -18.61 20.36 4.93
CA LEU A 25 -17.26 20.49 4.39
C LEU A 25 -16.99 19.45 3.30
N LEU A 26 -17.23 18.17 3.58
CA LEU A 26 -16.99 17.08 2.62
C LEU A 26 -17.79 17.28 1.32
N LYS A 27 -19.06 17.69 1.43
CA LYS A 27 -19.91 17.98 0.25
C LYS A 27 -19.32 19.11 -0.59
N ARG A 28 -18.86 20.20 0.03
CA ARG A 28 -18.23 21.34 -0.66
C ARG A 28 -16.92 20.94 -1.33
N THR A 29 -16.07 20.21 -0.61
CA THR A 29 -14.80 19.70 -1.14
C THR A 29 -15.04 18.76 -2.34
N GLN A 30 -16.02 17.87 -2.28
CA GLN A 30 -16.39 16.99 -3.39
C GLN A 30 -16.96 17.74 -4.60
N ALA A 31 -17.59 18.90 -4.37
CA ALA A 31 -18.10 19.78 -5.42
C ALA A 31 -17.00 20.69 -6.05
N GLY A 32 -15.75 20.61 -5.59
CA GLY A 32 -14.64 21.40 -6.14
C GLY A 32 -14.48 22.79 -5.54
N ASP A 33 -15.06 23.06 -4.36
CA ASP A 33 -14.92 24.35 -3.69
C ASP A 33 -13.49 24.54 -3.14
N GLU A 34 -12.65 25.27 -3.87
CA GLU A 34 -11.25 25.53 -3.51
C GLU A 34 -11.08 26.33 -2.22
N THR A 35 -12.11 27.05 -1.76
CA THR A 35 -12.06 27.78 -0.48
C THR A 35 -11.94 26.83 0.72
N THR A 36 -12.23 25.54 0.53
CA THR A 36 -12.09 24.50 1.57
C THR A 36 -10.63 24.05 1.78
N VAL A 37 -9.71 24.34 0.85
CA VAL A 37 -8.33 23.82 0.86
C VAL A 37 -7.56 24.08 2.17
N PRO A 38 -7.61 25.27 2.80
CA PRO A 38 -6.91 25.50 4.07
C PRO A 38 -7.40 24.56 5.19
N VAL A 39 -8.73 24.39 5.30
CA VAL A 39 -9.35 23.52 6.31
C VAL A 39 -8.99 22.06 6.04
N VAL A 40 -9.07 21.62 4.78
CA VAL A 40 -8.69 20.26 4.36
C VAL A 40 -7.21 20.00 4.69
N ARG A 41 -6.29 20.91 4.37
CA ARG A 41 -4.86 20.76 4.71
C ARG A 41 -4.63 20.66 6.22
N LYS A 42 -5.30 21.48 7.03
CA LYS A 42 -5.24 21.39 8.50
C LYS A 42 -5.74 20.03 8.99
N MET A 43 -6.87 19.55 8.48
CA MET A 43 -7.40 18.22 8.83
C MET A 43 -6.49 17.07 8.40
N LEU A 44 -5.88 17.14 7.22
CA LEU A 44 -4.96 16.13 6.68
C LEU A 44 -3.63 16.04 7.44
N SER A 45 -3.32 17.02 8.29
CA SER A 45 -2.18 16.92 9.21
C SER A 45 -2.38 15.80 10.25
N ASN A 46 -3.62 15.33 10.45
CA ASN A 46 -3.91 14.09 11.16
C ASN A 46 -4.01 12.92 10.17
N PRO A 47 -3.14 11.90 10.24
CA PRO A 47 -3.19 10.73 9.36
C PRO A 47 -4.53 9.99 9.37
N ALA A 48 -5.30 10.04 10.47
CA ALA A 48 -6.62 9.44 10.54
C ALA A 48 -7.61 10.08 9.54
N SER A 49 -7.39 11.36 9.19
CA SER A 49 -8.20 12.11 8.23
C SER A 49 -7.95 11.72 6.79
N LEU A 50 -6.85 11.04 6.46
CA LEU A 50 -6.56 10.65 5.07
C LEU A 50 -7.69 9.81 4.45
N ARG A 51 -8.31 8.93 5.24
CA ARG A 51 -9.40 8.06 4.76
C ARG A 51 -10.65 8.86 4.40
N MET A 52 -11.00 9.90 5.16
CA MET A 52 -12.25 10.65 4.94
C MET A 52 -12.24 11.44 3.64
N PHE A 53 -11.04 11.86 3.18
CA PHE A 53 -10.84 12.56 1.91
C PHE A 53 -10.43 11.63 0.77
N GLY A 54 -10.54 10.30 0.94
CA GLY A 54 -10.23 9.34 -0.12
C GLY A 54 -8.74 9.11 -0.38
N GLY A 55 -7.84 9.57 0.50
CA GLY A 55 -6.39 9.41 0.37
C GLY A 55 -5.89 7.96 0.47
N LYS A 56 -6.76 7.02 0.87
CA LYS A 56 -6.48 5.58 0.81
C LYS A 56 -6.85 5.01 -0.55
N LEU A 57 -6.04 5.33 -1.56
CA LEU A 57 -6.29 4.94 -2.95
C LEU A 57 -6.39 3.42 -3.15
N ALA A 58 -5.61 2.63 -2.40
CA ALA A 58 -5.71 1.17 -2.44
C ALA A 58 -7.11 0.67 -2.04
N ASP A 59 -7.72 1.26 -1.00
CA ASP A 59 -9.07 0.93 -0.55
C ASP A 59 -10.11 1.25 -1.63
N GLN A 60 -9.95 2.39 -2.34
CA GLN A 60 -10.86 2.78 -3.42
C GLN A 60 -10.77 1.84 -4.63
N VAL A 61 -9.56 1.43 -5.00
CA VAL A 61 -9.34 0.46 -6.09
C VAL A 61 -9.96 -0.88 -5.71
N VAL A 62 -9.70 -1.39 -4.50
CA VAL A 62 -10.29 -2.64 -3.99
C VAL A 62 -11.81 -2.58 -3.99
N SER A 63 -12.39 -1.48 -3.47
CA SER A 63 -13.84 -1.29 -3.44
C SER A 63 -14.45 -1.29 -4.84
N SER A 64 -13.78 -0.66 -5.80
CA SER A 64 -14.21 -0.63 -7.21
C SER A 64 -14.19 -2.03 -7.84
N PHE A 65 -13.13 -2.81 -7.62
CA PHE A 65 -13.05 -4.19 -8.10
C PHE A 65 -14.13 -5.07 -7.47
N ILE A 66 -14.32 -5.00 -6.16
CA ILE A 66 -15.33 -5.79 -5.45
C ILE A 66 -16.74 -5.44 -5.95
N LYS A 67 -17.03 -4.16 -6.18
CA LYS A 67 -18.30 -3.73 -6.79
C LYS A 67 -18.45 -4.27 -8.21
N ALA A 68 -17.38 -4.26 -9.01
CA ALA A 68 -17.39 -4.77 -10.37
C ALA A 68 -17.50 -6.31 -10.46
N MET A 69 -17.08 -7.04 -9.43
CA MET A 69 -17.23 -8.50 -9.33
C MET A 69 -18.60 -8.92 -8.81
N GLY A 70 -19.09 -8.27 -7.74
CA GLY A 70 -20.28 -8.69 -7.01
C GLY A 70 -21.56 -7.93 -7.35
N GLY A 71 -21.48 -6.84 -8.12
CA GLY A 71 -22.64 -5.99 -8.41
C GLY A 71 -23.31 -5.49 -7.13
N ASP A 72 -24.61 -5.74 -7.00
CA ASP A 72 -25.40 -5.34 -5.82
C ASP A 72 -25.43 -6.38 -4.70
N ASN A 73 -24.80 -7.55 -4.89
CA ASN A 73 -24.73 -8.58 -3.86
C ASN A 73 -23.87 -8.11 -2.66
N VAL A 74 -24.53 -7.57 -1.63
CA VAL A 74 -23.89 -7.05 -0.41
C VAL A 74 -23.11 -8.16 0.30
N GLY A 75 -23.70 -9.35 0.47
CA GLY A 75 -23.07 -10.47 1.16
C GLY A 75 -21.75 -10.89 0.52
N PHE A 76 -21.71 -10.98 -0.81
CA PHE A 76 -20.47 -11.25 -1.55
C PHE A 76 -19.43 -10.14 -1.34
N ARG A 77 -19.84 -8.88 -1.45
CA ARG A 77 -18.92 -7.74 -1.32
C ARG A 77 -18.27 -7.69 0.08
N GLU A 78 -19.06 -7.87 1.13
CA GLU A 78 -18.57 -7.92 2.51
C GLU A 78 -17.68 -9.13 2.76
N ALA A 79 -18.03 -10.30 2.21
CA ALA A 79 -17.20 -11.51 2.32
C ALA A 79 -15.82 -11.33 1.66
N VAL A 80 -15.77 -10.74 0.46
CA VAL A 80 -14.50 -10.48 -0.23
C VAL A 80 -13.69 -9.44 0.53
N LEU A 81 -14.30 -8.33 1.01
CA LEU A 81 -13.61 -7.35 1.84
C LEU A 81 -12.98 -8.01 3.08
N LYS A 82 -13.74 -8.85 3.78
CA LYS A 82 -13.25 -9.57 4.95
C LYS A 82 -12.11 -10.52 4.63
N LYS A 83 -12.16 -11.21 3.48
CA LYS A 83 -11.08 -12.08 3.03
C LYS A 83 -9.78 -11.30 2.77
N LEU A 84 -9.88 -10.13 2.16
CA LEU A 84 -8.71 -9.27 1.94
C LEU A 84 -8.15 -8.74 3.26
N GLU A 85 -8.99 -8.40 4.23
CA GLU A 85 -8.56 -8.03 5.60
C GLU A 85 -7.79 -9.15 6.30
N GLN A 86 -8.32 -10.37 6.26
CA GLN A 86 -7.66 -11.55 6.82
C GLN A 86 -6.30 -11.78 6.16
N MET A 87 -6.25 -11.74 4.82
CA MET A 87 -5.02 -11.91 4.07
C MET A 87 -3.97 -10.84 4.41
N ARG A 88 -4.38 -9.56 4.57
CA ARG A 88 -3.45 -8.51 5.02
C ARG A 88 -2.91 -8.80 6.41
N ALA A 89 -3.77 -9.17 7.36
CA ALA A 89 -3.37 -9.44 8.73
C ALA A 89 -2.39 -10.62 8.82
N GLU A 90 -2.71 -11.73 8.14
CA GLU A 90 -1.85 -12.92 8.03
C GLU A 90 -0.49 -12.57 7.43
N LEU A 91 -0.47 -11.76 6.37
CA LEU A 91 0.76 -11.37 5.72
C LEU A 91 1.56 -10.36 6.53
N LEU A 92 0.96 -9.44 7.29
CA LEU A 92 1.72 -8.44 8.06
C LEU A 92 2.40 -9.04 9.30
N GLY A 93 1.71 -9.91 10.03
CA GLY A 93 2.20 -10.37 11.32
C GLY A 93 2.46 -9.21 12.32
N GLU A 94 3.14 -9.52 13.42
CA GLU A 94 3.27 -8.59 14.56
C GLU A 94 4.33 -7.49 14.37
N SER A 95 5.34 -7.74 13.54
CA SER A 95 6.53 -6.87 13.43
C SER A 95 6.84 -6.43 11.99
N SER A 96 5.81 -6.14 11.19
CA SER A 96 5.99 -5.66 9.81
C SER A 96 6.69 -4.30 9.74
N THR A 97 7.67 -4.19 8.85
CA THR A 97 8.33 -2.94 8.47
C THR A 97 7.43 -2.06 7.58
N PRO A 98 7.70 -0.74 7.44
CA PRO A 98 6.94 0.13 6.53
C PRO A 98 6.92 -0.36 5.08
N ILE A 99 8.03 -0.90 4.58
CA ILE A 99 8.11 -1.41 3.21
C ILE A 99 7.32 -2.71 3.03
N GLU A 100 7.31 -3.59 4.05
CA GLU A 100 6.46 -4.77 4.04
C GLU A 100 4.98 -4.38 4.01
N ARG A 101 4.56 -3.35 4.75
CA ARG A 101 3.17 -2.86 4.68
C ARG A 101 2.76 -2.48 3.26
N VAL A 102 3.60 -1.73 2.56
CA VAL A 102 3.33 -1.34 1.16
C VAL A 102 3.29 -2.57 0.25
N LEU A 103 4.20 -3.53 0.42
CA LEU A 103 4.25 -4.74 -0.39
C LEU A 103 3.06 -5.67 -0.10
N VAL A 104 2.60 -5.77 1.14
CA VAL A 104 1.40 -6.55 1.49
C VAL A 104 0.17 -5.96 0.84
N GLU A 105 -0.05 -4.64 0.91
CA GLU A 105 -1.18 -4.01 0.18
C GLU A 105 -1.11 -4.32 -1.32
N ARG A 106 0.09 -4.32 -1.90
CA ARG A 106 0.28 -4.68 -3.31
C ARG A 106 -0.03 -6.15 -3.60
N VAL A 107 0.42 -7.07 -2.74
CA VAL A 107 0.13 -8.51 -2.86
C VAL A 107 -1.37 -8.76 -2.82
N VAL A 108 -2.08 -8.19 -1.84
CA VAL A 108 -3.52 -8.34 -1.68
C VAL A 108 -4.30 -7.75 -2.87
N ALA A 109 -3.91 -6.57 -3.34
CA ALA A 109 -4.53 -5.97 -4.53
C ALA A 109 -4.28 -6.79 -5.81
N CYS A 110 -3.08 -7.34 -5.99
CA CYS A 110 -2.78 -8.19 -7.14
C CYS A 110 -3.50 -9.54 -7.07
N TRP A 111 -3.65 -10.12 -5.87
CA TRP A 111 -4.45 -11.33 -5.68
C TRP A 111 -5.90 -11.11 -6.13
N LEU A 112 -6.54 -10.01 -5.69
CA LEU A 112 -7.90 -9.66 -6.13
C LEU A 112 -8.01 -9.53 -7.66
N GLN A 113 -7.00 -8.95 -8.31
CA GLN A 113 -6.98 -8.80 -9.77
C GLN A 113 -6.86 -10.12 -10.52
N VAL A 114 -6.14 -11.11 -9.96
CA VAL A 114 -6.08 -12.47 -10.51
C VAL A 114 -7.47 -13.11 -10.42
N GLN A 115 -8.11 -13.03 -9.26
CA GLN A 115 -9.45 -13.60 -9.05
C GLN A 115 -10.50 -12.95 -9.97
N ASP A 116 -10.46 -11.62 -10.15
CA ASP A 116 -11.34 -10.92 -11.11
C ASP A 116 -11.08 -11.36 -12.56
N ALA A 117 -9.81 -11.53 -12.95
CA ALA A 117 -9.46 -11.97 -14.31
C ALA A 117 -9.97 -13.40 -14.59
N GLU A 118 -9.76 -14.32 -13.65
CA GLU A 118 -10.20 -15.73 -13.74
C GLU A 118 -11.72 -15.83 -13.76
N LEU A 119 -12.42 -15.10 -12.87
CA LEU A 119 -13.88 -15.08 -12.82
C LEU A 119 -14.49 -14.57 -14.14
N ARG A 120 -13.94 -13.47 -14.69
CA ARG A 120 -14.40 -12.93 -15.97
C ARG A 120 -14.12 -13.86 -17.14
N ALA A 121 -12.98 -14.54 -17.13
CA ALA A 121 -12.67 -15.55 -18.15
C ALA A 121 -13.68 -16.69 -18.09
N ALA A 122 -13.97 -17.23 -16.90
CA ALA A 122 -14.95 -18.29 -16.70
C ALA A 122 -16.37 -17.88 -17.12
N GLN A 123 -16.81 -16.67 -16.76
CA GLN A 123 -18.11 -16.14 -17.13
C GLN A 123 -18.24 -15.87 -18.64
N GLY A 124 -17.15 -15.40 -19.26
CA GLY A 124 -17.12 -15.04 -20.68
C GLY A 124 -16.92 -16.22 -21.62
N GLN A 125 -16.68 -17.44 -21.14
CA GLN A 125 -16.36 -18.58 -21.99
C GLN A 125 -17.52 -19.06 -22.86
N LYS A 126 -18.76 -18.95 -22.38
CA LYS A 126 -19.94 -19.32 -23.15
C LYS A 126 -20.12 -18.30 -24.26
N ASP A 127 -19.96 -18.75 -25.51
CA ASP A 127 -20.08 -17.94 -26.73
C ASP A 127 -18.92 -16.94 -27.00
N ALA A 128 -17.76 -17.12 -26.35
CA ALA A 128 -16.58 -16.31 -26.66
C ALA A 128 -16.06 -16.55 -28.09
N SER A 129 -15.88 -15.47 -28.84
CA SER A 129 -15.00 -15.49 -30.01
C SER A 129 -13.56 -15.81 -29.62
N ILE A 130 -12.77 -16.33 -30.57
CA ILE A 130 -11.34 -16.60 -30.36
C ILE A 130 -10.60 -15.35 -29.84
N LYS A 131 -10.96 -14.16 -30.34
CA LYS A 131 -10.36 -12.88 -29.89
C LYS A 131 -10.71 -12.54 -28.45
N GLN A 132 -11.94 -12.81 -28.00
CA GLN A 132 -12.33 -12.61 -26.61
C GLN A 132 -11.61 -13.61 -25.69
N ALA A 133 -11.56 -14.88 -26.07
CA ALA A 133 -10.84 -15.91 -25.32
C ALA A 133 -9.34 -15.56 -25.16
N ASP A 134 -8.67 -15.15 -26.24
CA ASP A 134 -7.27 -14.70 -26.22
C ASP A 134 -7.07 -13.44 -25.35
N PHE A 135 -7.97 -12.46 -25.42
CA PHE A 135 -7.93 -11.30 -24.52
C PHE A 135 -8.01 -11.70 -23.04
N HIS A 136 -8.94 -12.58 -22.68
CA HIS A 136 -9.08 -13.06 -21.30
C HIS A 136 -7.85 -13.85 -20.85
N GLN A 137 -7.30 -14.71 -21.70
CA GLN A 137 -6.07 -15.45 -21.42
C GLN A 137 -4.89 -14.52 -21.15
N ARG A 138 -4.64 -13.54 -22.03
CA ARG A 138 -3.56 -12.56 -21.85
C ARG A 138 -3.73 -11.75 -20.57
N ARG A 139 -4.97 -11.41 -20.21
CA ARG A 139 -5.27 -10.70 -18.96
C ARG A 139 -4.96 -11.56 -17.73
N MET A 140 -5.33 -12.85 -17.74
CA MET A 140 -4.97 -13.79 -16.67
C MET A 140 -3.45 -13.90 -16.53
N ASP A 141 -2.73 -14.10 -17.63
CA ASP A 141 -1.26 -14.22 -17.61
C ASP A 141 -0.59 -12.94 -17.07
N ALA A 142 -1.06 -11.77 -17.51
CA ALA A 142 -0.53 -10.50 -17.07
C ALA A 142 -0.80 -10.21 -15.58
N THR A 143 -1.99 -10.55 -15.08
CA THR A 143 -2.34 -10.37 -13.66
C THR A 143 -1.59 -11.35 -12.77
N ASN A 144 -1.49 -12.62 -13.17
CA ASN A 144 -0.71 -13.63 -12.46
C ASN A 144 0.78 -13.26 -12.41
N LYS A 145 1.37 -12.80 -13.53
CA LYS A 145 2.75 -12.31 -13.55
C LYS A 145 2.99 -11.18 -12.55
N ARG A 146 2.07 -10.21 -12.46
CA ARG A 146 2.16 -9.10 -11.49
C ARG A 146 2.01 -9.59 -10.05
N PHE A 147 1.10 -10.52 -9.79
CA PHE A 147 0.91 -11.13 -8.48
C PHE A 147 2.17 -11.86 -8.01
N LEU A 148 2.75 -12.72 -8.85
CA LEU A 148 4.00 -13.42 -8.53
C LEU A 148 5.17 -12.45 -8.31
N ALA A 149 5.24 -11.35 -9.07
CA ALA A 149 6.25 -10.32 -8.85
C ALA A 149 6.09 -9.63 -7.48
N ALA A 150 4.85 -9.32 -7.07
CA ALA A 150 4.58 -8.73 -5.76
C ALA A 150 4.94 -9.67 -4.61
N VAL A 151 4.56 -10.95 -4.72
CA VAL A 151 4.90 -11.99 -3.73
C VAL A 151 6.42 -12.16 -3.63
N LYS A 152 7.12 -12.22 -4.76
CA LYS A 152 8.59 -12.27 -4.80
C LYS A 152 9.23 -11.05 -4.14
N GLY A 153 8.69 -9.86 -4.38
CA GLY A 153 9.17 -8.63 -3.74
C GLY A 153 9.06 -8.67 -2.21
N LEU A 154 7.92 -9.10 -1.69
CA LEU A 154 7.72 -9.28 -0.25
C LEU A 154 8.68 -10.32 0.34
N ALA A 155 8.82 -11.47 -0.32
CA ALA A 155 9.75 -12.52 0.11
C ALA A 155 11.22 -12.05 0.11
N LEU A 156 11.61 -11.25 -0.88
CA LEU A 156 12.96 -10.72 -1.00
C LEU A 156 13.28 -9.71 0.12
N VAL A 157 12.36 -8.79 0.41
CA VAL A 157 12.51 -7.84 1.54
C VAL A 157 12.67 -8.60 2.85
N ARG A 158 11.85 -9.63 3.09
CA ARG A 158 11.97 -10.47 4.30
C ARG A 158 13.29 -11.18 4.40
N LYS A 159 13.78 -11.73 3.29
CA LYS A 159 15.08 -12.40 3.23
C LYS A 159 16.22 -11.46 3.64
N PHE A 160 16.15 -10.19 3.24
CA PHE A 160 17.16 -9.18 3.60
C PHE A 160 16.96 -8.56 4.99
N ALA A 161 15.76 -8.66 5.57
CA ALA A 161 15.46 -8.18 6.92
C ALA A 161 15.95 -9.13 8.02
N VAL A 162 16.30 -10.38 7.70
CA VAL A 162 16.96 -11.28 8.65
C VAL A 162 18.37 -10.75 8.92
N PRO A 163 18.79 -10.55 10.18
CA PRO A 163 20.17 -10.22 10.49
C PRO A 163 21.07 -11.28 9.86
N VAL A 164 21.92 -10.87 8.91
CA VAL A 164 23.04 -11.70 8.51
C VAL A 164 23.87 -11.82 9.77
N LEU A 165 23.78 -12.96 10.46
CA LEU A 165 24.74 -13.34 11.48
C LEU A 165 26.11 -13.25 10.82
N GLN A 166 26.81 -12.13 11.03
CA GLN A 166 28.21 -12.02 10.70
C GLN A 166 28.93 -13.01 11.61
N VAL A 167 29.09 -14.24 11.13
CA VAL A 167 30.02 -15.18 11.71
C VAL A 167 31.40 -14.60 11.42
N ASN A 168 31.93 -13.84 12.37
CA ASN A 168 33.33 -13.44 12.36
C ASN A 168 34.18 -14.71 12.44
N ILE A 169 34.54 -15.27 11.27
CA ILE A 169 35.58 -16.29 11.14
C ILE A 169 36.94 -15.58 11.30
N ALA A 170 37.20 -15.07 12.50
CA ALA A 170 38.47 -14.44 12.88
C ALA A 170 39.12 -15.24 14.02
N LYS A 171 39.43 -16.52 13.75
CA LYS A 171 40.32 -17.33 14.60
C LYS A 171 41.18 -18.27 13.74
N LYS A 172 42.01 -17.70 12.87
CA LYS A 172 43.24 -18.34 12.38
C LYS A 172 44.13 -17.32 11.65
N GLN A 173 44.66 -16.35 12.38
CA GLN A 173 45.91 -15.71 11.98
C GLN A 173 47.04 -16.55 12.57
N VAL A 174 47.84 -17.17 11.71
CA VAL A 174 49.12 -17.77 12.05
C VAL A 174 50.15 -16.65 11.93
N ASN A 175 50.63 -16.13 13.06
CA ASN A 175 51.84 -15.32 13.07
C ASN A 175 53.03 -16.24 12.86
N VAL A 176 53.66 -16.18 11.69
CA VAL A 176 55.00 -16.72 11.49
C VAL A 176 55.98 -15.64 11.92
N ALA A 177 56.42 -15.69 13.17
CA ALA A 177 57.62 -15.00 13.59
C ALA A 177 58.82 -15.81 13.10
N ALA A 178 59.52 -15.33 12.08
CA ALA A 178 60.80 -15.87 11.69
C ALA A 178 61.85 -15.54 12.78
N PRO A 179 62.69 -16.48 13.22
CA PRO A 179 63.82 -16.15 14.07
C PRO A 179 64.91 -15.48 13.23
N VAL A 180 65.34 -14.29 13.65
CA VAL A 180 66.60 -13.68 13.20
C VAL A 180 67.73 -14.52 13.78
N ALA A 181 68.46 -15.23 12.91
CA ALA A 181 69.73 -15.84 13.28
C ALA A 181 70.81 -14.74 13.31
N VAL A 182 71.20 -14.34 14.51
CA VAL A 182 72.46 -13.64 14.76
C VAL A 182 73.53 -14.71 14.96
N HIS A 183 74.48 -14.82 14.04
CA HIS A 183 75.76 -15.46 14.34
C HIS A 183 76.86 -14.42 14.29
N ALA A 184 77.45 -14.21 15.47
CA ALA A 184 78.73 -13.58 15.68
C ALA A 184 79.84 -14.61 15.42
N GLY A 185 80.92 -14.17 14.79
CA GLY A 185 82.11 -14.95 14.46
C GLY A 185 82.85 -14.30 13.30
#